data_AF-A0AAV8A6P2-F1
#
_entry.id   AF-A0AAV8A6P2-F1
#
_cell.length_a   1.000
_cell.length_b   1.000
_cell.length_c   1.000
_cell.angle_alpha   90.00
_cell.angle_beta   90.00
_cell.angle_gamma   90.00
#
_symmetry.space_group_name_H-M   'P 1'
#
loop_
_entity.id
_entity.type
_entity.pdbx_description
1 polymer ?
#
loop_
_entity_poly.entity_id
_entity_poly.type
_entity_poly.pdbx_seq_one_letter_code
_entity_poly.pdbx_strand_id
1 'polypeptide(L)'
;MLVLSTALFNKPPYKNLIVNGLVLAEDGSKMSKRKKNYPDPMLVVNKYGADALRMYLINSPVVHAGPLQFTEKGVHNVNRAVFLPWYNAYRFFVQSSNMLFLDYNVKFVFDPKLNNNSKNEMDKWILSLANNLLKFVKVEMSEYRLYTVIPELINFIDELTNWYLRCNRDRLKVSKGVEDCLDALHTMYEVLIIMTKIMAPFAPFITEMMYQNLRKCIPESFEYENGEINEKSIHFMMIPKSNESIINETIENSVNSFKSVINTGRKVREKNNLSLKVPLSEITIVHKNETYLKELQLMENYLKKELNVKKIVFDNVEENWVKFTAEPNGRKLGRRFGKRFREFNKLIRELDHNSISEFKTNGSIVINDEKITLDEVIINRGFVANKTKYAGMEEGPVTVVINIELTPELLEEYYTREITNRVMRLRKEAGLIPSDQIEIFYEITNDSDGTSLKKPCLEKTINNKKFTSYFDKNLKTKLIPLNLLPEYLLEYKIKDNYDDKKLHSIGSAKLKLLFVKKDLVVDFKKVGENEELNLKVAHKVRGMKPTNDKITVTIDETTVNLVLGLNVFENVSDMVFN
;
A
#
# COMPACT_ATOMS: atom_id res chain seq x y z
N MET A 1 -48.59 -0.80 -22.96
CA MET A 1 -48.49 0.30 -21.96
C MET A 1 -48.67 1.66 -22.62
N LEU A 2 -47.76 2.12 -23.49
CA LEU A 2 -47.87 3.45 -24.13
C LEU A 2 -49.21 3.63 -24.87
N VAL A 3 -49.52 2.72 -25.79
CA VAL A 3 -50.78 2.73 -26.57
C VAL A 3 -52.02 2.80 -25.67
N LEU A 4 -52.07 2.00 -24.60
CA LEU A 4 -53.20 1.97 -23.68
C LEU A 4 -53.35 3.28 -22.91
N SER A 5 -52.25 3.82 -22.39
CA SER A 5 -52.27 5.05 -21.60
C SER A 5 -52.64 6.27 -22.44
N THR A 6 -52.15 6.34 -23.67
CA THR A 6 -52.53 7.40 -24.61
C THR A 6 -54.00 7.29 -25.00
N ALA A 7 -54.48 6.09 -25.31
CA ALA A 7 -55.88 5.89 -25.73
C ALA A 7 -56.90 6.18 -24.61
N LEU A 8 -56.58 5.84 -23.36
CA LEU A 8 -57.51 6.00 -22.24
C LEU A 8 -57.38 7.35 -21.52
N PHE A 9 -56.17 7.90 -21.44
CA PHE A 9 -55.86 9.02 -20.55
C PHE A 9 -55.12 10.19 -21.22
N ASN A 10 -54.84 10.09 -22.53
CA ASN A 10 -54.11 11.08 -23.32
C ASN A 10 -52.80 11.56 -22.66
N LYS A 11 -52.06 10.64 -22.03
CA LYS A 11 -50.76 10.92 -21.38
C LYS A 11 -49.83 9.69 -21.41
N PRO A 12 -48.50 9.87 -21.38
CA PRO A 12 -47.58 8.76 -21.31
C PRO A 12 -47.67 8.03 -19.94
N PRO A 13 -47.45 6.70 -19.89
CA PRO A 13 -47.53 5.93 -18.65
C PRO A 13 -46.28 6.06 -17.76
N TYR A 14 -45.21 6.68 -18.26
CA TYR A 14 -43.95 6.90 -17.55
C TYR A 14 -43.36 8.24 -17.94
N LYS A 15 -42.56 8.84 -17.04
CA LYS A 15 -41.78 10.05 -17.32
C LYS A 15 -40.40 9.75 -17.90
N ASN A 16 -39.80 8.64 -17.46
CA ASN A 16 -38.48 8.16 -17.88
C ASN A 16 -38.59 6.70 -18.33
N LEU A 17 -37.95 6.34 -19.45
CA LEU A 17 -37.86 4.98 -19.96
C LEU A 17 -36.38 4.61 -20.14
N ILE A 18 -35.91 3.65 -19.36
CA ILE A 18 -34.52 3.15 -19.43
C ILE A 18 -34.55 1.77 -20.09
N VAL A 19 -33.74 1.60 -21.13
CA VAL A 19 -33.59 0.34 -21.86
C VAL A 19 -32.20 -0.24 -21.58
N ASN A 20 -32.16 -1.37 -20.88
CA ASN A 20 -30.93 -2.10 -20.63
C ASN A 20 -30.58 -3.00 -21.82
N GLY A 21 -29.29 -3.31 -21.95
CA GLY A 21 -28.78 -4.27 -22.91
C GLY A 21 -29.04 -5.72 -22.50
N LEU A 22 -28.45 -6.65 -23.25
CA LEU A 22 -28.67 -8.09 -23.05
C LEU A 22 -27.49 -8.73 -22.32
N VAL A 23 -27.80 -9.55 -21.32
CA VAL A 23 -26.81 -10.44 -20.71
C VAL A 23 -26.70 -11.71 -21.55
N LEU A 24 -25.49 -11.98 -22.02
CA LEU A 24 -25.10 -13.10 -22.86
C LEU A 24 -24.27 -14.08 -22.03
N ALA A 25 -24.25 -15.33 -22.46
CA ALA A 25 -23.35 -16.33 -21.92
C ALA A 25 -21.88 -15.95 -22.20
N GLU A 26 -20.94 -16.63 -21.53
CA GLU A 26 -19.49 -16.36 -21.69
C GLU A 26 -19.01 -16.53 -23.15
N ASP A 27 -19.66 -17.40 -23.92
CA ASP A 27 -19.40 -17.62 -25.35
C ASP A 27 -20.07 -16.57 -26.28
N GLY A 28 -20.73 -15.56 -25.72
CA GLY A 28 -21.47 -14.53 -26.46
C GLY A 28 -22.83 -14.98 -26.98
N SER A 29 -23.27 -16.20 -26.71
CA SER A 29 -24.59 -16.68 -27.12
C SER A 29 -25.70 -16.17 -26.19
N LYS A 30 -26.94 -16.05 -26.72
CA LYS A 30 -28.09 -15.67 -25.91
C LYS A 30 -28.34 -16.70 -24.80
N MET A 31 -28.44 -16.23 -23.56
CA MET A 31 -28.82 -17.08 -22.43
C MET A 31 -30.22 -17.67 -22.66
N SER A 32 -30.38 -18.97 -22.43
CA SER A 32 -31.68 -19.62 -22.50
C SER A 32 -31.79 -20.83 -21.58
N LYS A 33 -32.96 -20.98 -20.96
CA LYS A 33 -33.28 -22.15 -20.10
C LYS A 33 -33.06 -23.46 -20.84
N ARG A 34 -33.36 -23.50 -22.15
CA ARG A 34 -33.15 -24.68 -23.01
C ARG A 34 -31.67 -25.04 -23.18
N LYS A 35 -30.79 -24.05 -23.37
CA LYS A 35 -29.34 -24.28 -23.55
C LYS A 35 -28.59 -24.49 -22.23
N LYS A 36 -29.18 -24.13 -21.08
CA LYS A 36 -28.52 -24.16 -19.76
C LYS A 36 -27.12 -23.52 -19.78
N ASN A 37 -26.93 -22.50 -20.61
CA ASN A 37 -25.65 -21.84 -20.89
C ASN A 37 -25.38 -20.66 -19.95
N TYR A 38 -25.95 -20.68 -18.74
CA TYR A 38 -25.72 -19.64 -17.75
C TYR A 38 -25.72 -20.24 -16.34
N PRO A 39 -24.85 -19.76 -15.42
CA PRO A 39 -24.89 -20.18 -14.04
C PRO A 39 -26.17 -19.65 -13.38
N ASP A 40 -26.77 -20.45 -12.50
CA ASP A 40 -27.89 -19.98 -11.68
C ASP A 40 -27.46 -18.74 -10.88
N PRO A 41 -28.17 -17.60 -10.99
CA PRO A 41 -27.86 -16.39 -10.23
C PRO A 41 -27.68 -16.64 -8.73
N MET A 42 -28.46 -17.57 -8.15
CA MET A 42 -28.37 -17.87 -6.72
C MET A 42 -27.08 -18.59 -6.34
N LEU A 43 -26.49 -19.40 -7.24
CA LEU A 43 -25.16 -19.99 -6.98
C LEU A 43 -24.09 -18.90 -6.90
N VAL A 44 -24.16 -17.90 -7.79
CA VAL A 44 -23.25 -16.75 -7.79
C VAL A 44 -23.44 -15.92 -6.53
N VAL A 45 -24.69 -15.63 -6.15
CA VAL A 45 -25.01 -14.89 -4.92
C VAL A 45 -24.51 -15.62 -3.67
N ASN A 46 -24.73 -16.93 -3.57
CA ASN A 46 -24.30 -17.71 -2.42
C ASN A 46 -22.76 -17.79 -2.32
N LYS A 47 -22.06 -17.76 -3.46
CA LYS A 47 -20.60 -17.86 -3.50
C LYS A 47 -19.87 -16.52 -3.34
N TYR A 48 -20.40 -15.44 -3.91
CA TYR A 48 -19.72 -14.13 -3.96
C TYR A 48 -20.48 -13.00 -3.27
N GLY A 49 -21.75 -13.19 -2.92
CA GLY A 49 -22.62 -12.17 -2.35
C GLY A 49 -23.44 -11.42 -3.40
N ALA A 50 -24.61 -10.92 -2.98
CA ALA A 50 -25.52 -10.15 -3.84
C ALA A 50 -24.91 -8.81 -4.28
N ASP A 51 -24.20 -8.12 -3.38
CA ASP A 51 -23.57 -6.83 -3.66
C ASP A 51 -22.50 -6.92 -4.77
N ALA A 52 -21.73 -8.01 -4.79
CA ALA A 52 -20.75 -8.31 -5.82
C ALA A 52 -21.39 -8.39 -7.21
N LEU A 53 -22.50 -9.14 -7.30
CA LEU A 53 -23.24 -9.30 -8.54
C LEU A 53 -23.89 -7.99 -9.00
N ARG A 54 -24.49 -7.23 -8.07
CA ARG A 54 -25.07 -5.91 -8.36
C ARG A 54 -24.04 -4.95 -8.93
N MET A 55 -22.90 -4.79 -8.26
CA MET A 55 -21.82 -3.92 -8.71
C MET A 55 -21.24 -4.36 -10.05
N TYR A 56 -21.08 -5.67 -10.27
CA TYR A 56 -20.62 -6.19 -11.57
C TYR A 56 -21.58 -5.82 -12.72
N LEU A 57 -22.89 -5.97 -12.51
CA LEU A 57 -23.89 -5.63 -13.52
C LEU A 57 -23.96 -4.12 -13.78
N ILE A 58 -23.92 -3.30 -12.73
CA ILE A 58 -24.00 -1.83 -12.85
C ILE A 58 -22.75 -1.26 -13.53
N ASN A 59 -21.57 -1.84 -13.27
CA ASN A 59 -20.32 -1.43 -13.91
C ASN A 59 -20.12 -2.04 -15.32
N SER A 60 -21.20 -2.46 -15.97
CA SER A 60 -21.11 -3.14 -17.26
C SER A 60 -21.88 -2.39 -18.35
N PRO A 61 -21.60 -2.69 -19.64
CA PRO A 61 -22.34 -2.10 -20.75
C PRO A 61 -23.87 -2.34 -20.70
N VAL A 62 -24.33 -3.30 -19.88
CA VAL A 62 -25.76 -3.66 -19.80
C VAL A 62 -26.64 -2.50 -19.36
N VAL A 63 -26.14 -1.58 -18.53
CA VAL A 63 -26.91 -0.42 -18.07
C VAL A 63 -26.83 0.76 -19.05
N HIS A 64 -26.07 0.63 -20.14
CA HIS A 64 -25.98 1.58 -21.25
C HIS A 64 -26.29 0.88 -22.60
N ALA A 65 -27.35 0.06 -22.60
CA ALA A 65 -27.91 -0.64 -23.76
C ALA A 65 -26.95 -1.59 -24.53
N GLY A 66 -25.76 -1.86 -24.01
CA GLY A 66 -24.78 -2.76 -24.63
C GLY A 66 -24.90 -4.21 -24.16
N PRO A 67 -24.39 -5.19 -24.93
CA PRO A 67 -24.34 -6.57 -24.48
C PRO A 67 -23.30 -6.76 -23.36
N LEU A 68 -23.60 -7.62 -22.38
CA LEU A 68 -22.66 -8.09 -21.36
C LEU A 68 -22.45 -9.59 -21.53
N GLN A 69 -21.21 -10.01 -21.81
CA GLN A 69 -20.82 -11.41 -21.68
C GLN A 69 -20.55 -11.72 -20.21
N PHE A 70 -21.48 -12.43 -19.57
CA PHE A 70 -21.40 -12.68 -18.14
C PHE A 70 -20.31 -13.71 -17.83
N THR A 71 -19.43 -13.38 -16.88
CA THR A 71 -18.45 -14.33 -16.35
C THR A 71 -18.43 -14.28 -14.82
N GLU A 72 -18.37 -15.47 -14.20
CA GLU A 72 -18.27 -15.60 -12.74
C GLU A 72 -16.96 -14.97 -12.20
N LYS A 73 -15.88 -15.05 -13.00
CA LYS A 73 -14.59 -14.39 -12.71
C LYS A 73 -14.74 -12.86 -12.59
N GLY A 74 -15.61 -12.25 -13.40
CA GLY A 74 -15.90 -10.82 -13.33
C GLY A 74 -16.47 -10.42 -11.96
N VAL A 75 -17.41 -11.21 -11.43
CA VAL A 75 -17.99 -11.00 -10.09
C VAL A 75 -16.94 -11.15 -9.00
N HIS A 76 -16.09 -12.18 -9.09
CA HIS A 76 -14.99 -12.37 -8.15
C HIS A 76 -14.01 -11.18 -8.14
N ASN A 77 -13.70 -10.63 -9.32
CA ASN A 77 -12.81 -9.47 -9.44
C ASN A 77 -13.37 -8.23 -8.75
N VAL A 78 -14.68 -8.00 -8.79
CA VAL A 78 -15.32 -6.90 -8.04
C VAL A 78 -15.09 -7.03 -6.54
N ASN A 79 -15.22 -8.24 -5.98
CA ASN A 79 -14.91 -8.47 -4.57
C ASN A 79 -13.45 -8.14 -4.23
N ARG A 80 -12.51 -8.60 -5.06
CA ARG A 80 -11.07 -8.38 -4.83
C ARG A 80 -10.66 -6.93 -5.00
N ALA A 81 -11.20 -6.22 -6.00
CA ALA A 81 -10.79 -4.88 -6.37
C ALA A 81 -11.52 -3.78 -5.61
N VAL A 82 -12.75 -4.03 -5.13
CA VAL A 82 -13.63 -3.00 -4.55
C VAL A 82 -13.95 -3.30 -3.09
N PHE A 83 -14.65 -4.40 -2.83
CA PHE A 83 -15.17 -4.70 -1.50
C PHE A 83 -14.08 -5.02 -0.49
N LEU A 84 -13.06 -5.80 -0.88
CA LEU A 84 -11.98 -6.17 0.02
C LEU A 84 -11.12 -4.96 0.45
N PRO A 85 -10.63 -4.08 -0.46
CA PRO A 85 -9.92 -2.86 -0.06
C PRO A 85 -10.76 -1.94 0.84
N TRP A 86 -12.02 -1.72 0.47
CA TRP A 86 -12.92 -0.85 1.24
C TRP A 86 -13.25 -1.42 2.63
N TYR A 87 -13.54 -2.71 2.73
CA TYR A 87 -13.76 -3.37 4.02
C TYR A 87 -12.50 -3.36 4.88
N ASN A 88 -11.31 -3.52 4.29
CA ASN A 88 -10.06 -3.40 5.01
C ASN A 88 -9.82 -1.99 5.56
N ALA A 89 -10.21 -0.95 4.81
CA ALA A 89 -10.17 0.44 5.27
C ALA A 89 -11.07 0.65 6.51
N TYR A 90 -12.31 0.17 6.43
CA TYR A 90 -13.25 0.18 7.56
C TYR A 90 -12.73 -0.62 8.76
N ARG A 91 -12.20 -1.83 8.53
CA ARG A 91 -11.63 -2.67 9.58
C ARG A 91 -10.44 -1.98 10.25
N PHE A 92 -9.60 -1.30 9.47
CA PHE A 92 -8.48 -0.54 10.00
C PHE A 92 -8.95 0.59 10.92
N PHE A 93 -9.98 1.34 10.53
CA PHE A 93 -10.61 2.34 11.39
C PHE A 93 -11.11 1.74 12.72
N VAL A 94 -11.86 0.62 12.67
CA VAL A 94 -12.36 -0.06 13.88
C VAL A 94 -11.21 -0.51 14.78
N GLN A 95 -10.15 -1.08 14.20
CA GLN A 95 -8.95 -1.50 14.94
C GLN A 95 -8.25 -0.32 15.60
N SER A 96 -8.10 0.79 14.89
CA SER A 96 -7.50 2.03 15.40
C SER A 96 -8.30 2.63 16.55
N SER A 97 -9.63 2.71 16.41
CA SER A 97 -10.52 3.16 17.48
C SER A 97 -10.46 2.25 18.70
N ASN A 98 -10.41 0.93 18.51
CA ASN A 98 -10.29 -0.01 19.63
C ASN A 98 -8.93 0.08 20.32
N MET A 99 -7.85 0.26 19.56
CA MET A 99 -6.50 0.47 20.11
C MET A 99 -6.45 1.73 20.97
N LEU A 100 -7.07 2.82 20.51
CA LEU A 100 -7.18 4.05 21.28
C LEU A 100 -7.87 3.82 22.63
N PHE A 101 -8.94 3.05 22.66
CA PHE A 101 -9.64 2.71 23.91
C PHE A 101 -8.80 1.80 24.81
N LEU A 102 -8.18 0.74 24.27
CA LEU A 102 -7.42 -0.23 25.07
C LEU A 102 -6.14 0.37 25.67
N ASP A 103 -5.41 1.18 24.89
CA ASP A 103 -4.10 1.68 25.29
C ASP A 103 -4.20 3.00 26.09
N TYR A 104 -5.24 3.81 25.86
CA TYR A 104 -5.37 5.16 26.43
C TYR A 104 -6.69 5.42 27.16
N ASN A 105 -7.61 4.45 27.22
CA ASN A 105 -8.96 4.62 27.80
C ASN A 105 -9.76 5.77 27.18
N VAL A 106 -9.49 6.10 25.91
CA VAL A 106 -10.21 7.13 25.15
C VAL A 106 -11.16 6.46 24.17
N LYS A 107 -12.47 6.62 24.41
CA LYS A 107 -13.50 6.16 23.48
C LYS A 107 -13.67 7.18 22.36
N PHE A 108 -13.56 6.72 21.12
CA PHE A 108 -13.86 7.57 19.96
C PHE A 108 -15.37 7.86 19.90
N VAL A 109 -15.70 9.15 19.83
CA VAL A 109 -17.04 9.67 19.59
C VAL A 109 -16.88 10.71 18.50
N PHE A 110 -17.71 10.61 17.47
CA PHE A 110 -17.63 11.48 16.31
C PHE A 110 -18.20 12.87 16.63
N ASP A 111 -17.39 13.91 16.42
CA ASP A 111 -17.82 15.32 16.45
C ASP A 111 -17.64 15.97 15.06
N PRO A 112 -18.73 16.25 14.32
CA PRO A 112 -18.64 16.87 13.00
C PRO A 112 -18.08 18.30 13.02
N LYS A 113 -18.07 19.00 14.16
CA LYS A 113 -17.47 20.34 14.26
C LYS A 113 -15.95 20.31 14.08
N LEU A 114 -15.32 19.18 14.35
CA LEU A 114 -13.86 19.03 14.27
C LEU A 114 -13.36 18.74 12.85
N ASN A 115 -14.19 18.18 11.97
CA ASN A 115 -13.78 17.73 10.64
C ASN A 115 -13.31 18.85 9.70
N ASN A 116 -13.82 20.07 9.86
CA ASN A 116 -13.47 21.19 8.96
C ASN A 116 -12.15 21.89 9.36
N ASN A 117 -11.52 21.47 10.46
CA ASN A 117 -10.38 22.17 11.06
C ASN A 117 -9.09 21.33 11.11
N SER A 118 -9.02 20.17 10.43
CA SER A 118 -7.79 19.39 10.39
C SER A 118 -6.65 20.23 9.79
N LYS A 119 -5.51 20.26 10.48
CA LYS A 119 -4.30 20.94 10.02
C LYS A 119 -3.52 20.10 9.00
N ASN A 120 -3.91 18.84 8.78
CA ASN A 120 -3.18 17.93 7.93
C ASN A 120 -3.62 18.03 6.47
N GLU A 121 -2.66 18.16 5.55
CA GLU A 121 -2.95 18.30 4.12
C GLU A 121 -3.62 17.05 3.52
N MET A 122 -3.27 15.84 3.97
CA MET A 122 -3.91 14.62 3.46
C MET A 122 -5.36 14.47 3.94
N ASP A 123 -5.69 14.99 5.13
CA ASP A 123 -7.05 14.96 5.67
C ASP A 123 -7.96 15.92 4.90
N LYS A 124 -7.51 17.16 4.71
CA LYS A 124 -8.20 18.15 3.86
C LYS A 124 -8.42 17.62 2.45
N TRP A 125 -7.40 16.96 1.89
CA TRP A 125 -7.46 16.40 0.54
C TRP A 125 -8.50 15.28 0.41
N ILE A 126 -8.52 14.28 1.30
CA ILE A 126 -9.48 13.18 1.17
C ILE A 126 -10.93 13.65 1.40
N LEU A 127 -11.13 14.66 2.26
CA LEU A 127 -12.43 15.30 2.46
C LEU A 127 -12.88 16.10 1.24
N SER A 128 -11.95 16.83 0.59
CA SER A 128 -12.22 17.51 -0.68
C SER A 128 -12.66 16.51 -1.75
N LEU A 129 -11.91 15.42 -1.93
CA LEU A 129 -12.27 14.36 -2.87
C LEU A 129 -13.62 13.71 -2.56
N ALA A 130 -13.93 13.47 -1.27
CA ALA A 130 -15.21 12.88 -0.88
C ALA A 130 -16.39 13.81 -1.22
N ASN A 131 -16.23 15.12 -1.05
CA ASN A 131 -17.24 16.12 -1.40
C ASN A 131 -17.38 16.29 -2.92
N ASN A 132 -16.28 16.24 -3.66
CA ASN A 132 -16.31 16.20 -5.13
C ASN A 132 -17.04 14.95 -5.65
N LEU A 133 -16.77 13.78 -5.06
CA LEU A 133 -17.47 12.54 -5.36
C LEU A 133 -18.97 12.66 -5.06
N LEU A 134 -19.37 13.24 -3.93
CA LEU A 134 -20.79 13.49 -3.62
C LEU A 134 -21.46 14.35 -4.70
N LYS A 135 -20.81 15.43 -5.13
CA LYS A 135 -21.31 16.32 -6.17
C LYS A 135 -21.47 15.57 -7.49
N PHE A 136 -20.46 14.79 -7.89
CA PHE A 136 -20.47 13.97 -9.09
C PHE A 136 -21.60 12.93 -9.06
N VAL A 137 -21.67 12.11 -8.01
CA VAL A 137 -22.68 11.05 -7.89
C VAL A 137 -24.09 11.62 -7.93
N LYS A 138 -24.33 12.76 -7.27
CA LYS A 138 -25.64 13.40 -7.29
C LYS A 138 -26.10 13.79 -8.69
N VAL A 139 -25.20 14.32 -9.52
CA VAL A 139 -25.48 14.70 -10.92
C VAL A 139 -25.70 13.44 -11.77
N GLU A 140 -24.79 12.46 -11.69
CA GLU A 140 -24.91 11.25 -12.50
C GLU A 140 -26.16 10.45 -12.16
N MET A 141 -26.52 10.38 -10.87
CA MET A 141 -27.74 9.71 -10.41
C MET A 141 -29.02 10.43 -10.86
N SER A 142 -29.04 11.78 -10.91
CA SER A 142 -30.21 12.53 -11.40
C SER A 142 -30.44 12.34 -12.90
N GLU A 143 -29.37 12.11 -13.65
CA GLU A 143 -29.38 11.84 -15.09
C GLU A 143 -29.51 10.34 -15.43
N TYR A 144 -29.72 9.47 -14.42
CA TYR A 144 -29.79 8.00 -14.57
C TYR A 144 -28.52 7.36 -15.19
N ARG A 145 -27.35 8.01 -15.09
CA ARG A 145 -26.07 7.54 -15.63
C ARG A 145 -25.32 6.65 -14.64
N LEU A 146 -25.89 5.49 -14.30
CA LEU A 146 -25.30 4.62 -13.26
C LEU A 146 -23.89 4.08 -13.61
N TYR A 147 -23.58 3.91 -14.89
CA TYR A 147 -22.31 3.33 -15.36
C TYR A 147 -21.09 4.25 -15.14
N THR A 148 -21.29 5.56 -14.99
CA THR A 148 -20.21 6.53 -14.74
C THR A 148 -19.85 6.58 -13.26
N VAL A 149 -20.79 6.26 -12.37
CA VAL A 149 -20.63 6.31 -10.92
C VAL A 149 -19.64 5.26 -10.41
N ILE A 150 -19.72 4.03 -10.91
CA ILE A 150 -18.90 2.93 -10.38
C ILE A 150 -17.40 3.14 -10.61
N PRO A 151 -16.91 3.53 -11.81
CA PRO A 151 -15.50 3.84 -12.02
C PRO A 151 -14.96 4.90 -11.05
N GLU A 152 -15.70 5.98 -10.81
CA GLU A 152 -15.28 7.04 -9.87
C GLU A 152 -15.26 6.54 -8.41
N LEU A 153 -16.20 5.67 -8.02
CA LEU A 153 -16.18 5.03 -6.71
C LEU A 153 -14.97 4.11 -6.53
N ILE A 154 -14.60 3.36 -7.56
CA ILE A 154 -13.41 2.50 -7.55
C ILE A 154 -12.15 3.35 -7.41
N ASN A 155 -12.07 4.45 -8.18
CA ASN A 155 -10.96 5.39 -8.09
C ASN A 155 -10.86 5.98 -6.67
N PHE A 156 -11.97 6.42 -6.08
CA PHE A 156 -11.98 6.94 -4.70
C PHE A 156 -11.52 5.88 -3.67
N ILE A 157 -11.91 4.61 -3.83
CA ILE A 157 -11.43 3.54 -2.94
C ILE A 157 -9.92 3.35 -3.07
N ASP A 158 -9.36 3.46 -4.29
CA ASP A 158 -7.91 3.45 -4.50
C ASP A 158 -7.24 4.64 -3.78
N GLU A 159 -7.80 5.84 -3.91
CA GLU A 159 -7.31 7.05 -3.24
C GLU A 159 -7.32 6.92 -1.71
N LEU A 160 -8.42 6.41 -1.16
CA LEU A 160 -8.56 6.17 0.28
C LEU A 160 -7.55 5.14 0.79
N THR A 161 -7.35 4.04 0.06
CA THR A 161 -6.56 2.90 0.55
C THR A 161 -5.07 3.02 0.24
N ASN A 162 -4.74 3.32 -1.01
CA ASN A 162 -3.36 3.34 -1.51
C ASN A 162 -2.66 4.68 -1.31
N TRP A 163 -3.36 5.75 -0.97
CA TRP A 163 -2.73 7.04 -0.68
C TRP A 163 -3.04 7.51 0.74
N TYR A 164 -4.30 7.80 1.05
CA TYR A 164 -4.65 8.37 2.35
C TYR A 164 -4.26 7.44 3.53
N LEU A 165 -4.79 6.21 3.57
CA LEU A 165 -4.54 5.28 4.66
C LEU A 165 -3.07 4.87 4.76
N ARG A 166 -2.42 4.64 3.62
CA ARG A 166 -1.00 4.27 3.59
C ARG A 166 -0.12 5.35 4.21
N CYS A 167 -0.34 6.62 3.83
CA CYS A 167 0.43 7.74 4.35
C CYS A 167 0.09 8.06 5.82
N ASN A 168 -1.17 7.90 6.24
CA ASN A 168 -1.65 8.24 7.58
C ASN A 168 -1.70 7.08 8.58
N ARG A 169 -1.19 5.90 8.22
CA ARG A 169 -1.22 4.69 9.08
C ARG A 169 -0.66 4.91 10.49
N ASP A 170 0.40 5.71 10.62
CA ASP A 170 1.05 5.97 11.92
C ASP A 170 0.20 6.91 12.79
N ARG A 171 -0.51 7.86 12.16
CA ARG A 171 -1.43 8.78 12.84
C ARG A 171 -2.59 7.99 13.44
N LEU A 172 -3.18 7.10 12.64
CA LEU A 172 -4.24 6.17 13.03
C LEU A 172 -3.79 5.09 14.02
N LYS A 173 -2.50 5.00 14.38
CA LYS A 173 -1.97 4.04 15.38
C LYS A 173 -1.48 4.74 16.65
N VAL A 174 -1.93 5.97 16.92
CA VAL A 174 -1.53 6.79 18.08
C VAL A 174 -0.02 7.08 18.13
N SER A 175 0.75 6.72 17.09
CA SER A 175 2.22 6.81 17.12
C SER A 175 2.72 8.26 17.13
N LYS A 176 1.87 9.21 16.73
CA LYS A 176 2.11 10.65 16.77
C LYS A 176 1.40 11.37 17.93
N GLY A 177 0.76 10.63 18.83
CA GLY A 177 -0.03 11.16 19.93
C GLY A 177 -1.52 10.90 19.78
N VAL A 178 -2.25 11.10 20.89
CA VAL A 178 -3.70 10.83 20.98
C VAL A 178 -4.50 11.84 20.16
N GLU A 179 -4.16 13.13 20.24
CA GLU A 179 -4.86 14.20 19.52
C GLU A 179 -4.79 14.02 17.99
N ASP A 180 -3.59 13.80 17.44
CA ASP A 180 -3.41 13.56 16.00
C ASP A 180 -4.10 12.27 15.52
N CYS A 181 -4.19 11.25 16.38
CA CYS A 181 -4.96 10.05 16.10
C CYS A 181 -6.47 10.34 16.05
N LEU A 182 -6.98 11.13 17.00
CA LEU A 182 -8.37 11.55 17.02
C LEU A 182 -8.72 12.37 15.77
N ASP A 183 -7.90 13.32 15.36
CA ASP A 183 -8.12 14.10 14.13
C ASP A 183 -8.19 13.21 12.88
N ALA A 184 -7.26 12.25 12.77
CA ALA A 184 -7.24 11.30 11.67
C ALA A 184 -8.45 10.34 11.71
N LEU A 185 -8.91 9.93 12.89
CA LEU A 185 -10.10 9.09 13.08
C LEU A 185 -11.40 9.83 12.73
N HIS A 186 -11.53 11.11 13.09
CA HIS A 186 -12.66 11.96 12.71
C HIS A 186 -12.78 12.06 11.18
N THR A 187 -11.66 12.39 10.53
CA THR A 187 -11.58 12.45 9.05
C THR A 187 -11.93 11.10 8.41
N MET A 188 -11.33 10.02 8.93
CA MET A 188 -11.59 8.67 8.41
C MET A 188 -13.05 8.24 8.59
N TYR A 189 -13.65 8.57 9.73
CA TYR A 189 -15.05 8.29 10.00
C TYR A 189 -15.97 9.00 9.00
N GLU A 190 -15.73 10.30 8.77
CA GLU A 190 -16.50 11.11 7.81
C GLU A 190 -16.46 10.53 6.41
N VAL A 191 -15.26 10.19 5.93
CA VAL A 191 -15.08 9.57 4.62
C VAL A 191 -15.79 8.22 4.55
N LEU A 192 -15.71 7.40 5.59
CA LEU A 192 -16.37 6.10 5.64
C LEU A 192 -17.90 6.23 5.64
N ILE A 193 -18.48 7.16 6.40
CA ILE A 193 -19.94 7.34 6.44
C ILE A 193 -20.46 7.92 5.13
N ILE A 194 -19.76 8.89 4.52
CA ILE A 194 -20.09 9.42 3.19
C ILE A 194 -20.08 8.28 2.17
N MET A 195 -19.00 7.50 2.13
CA MET A 195 -18.89 6.35 1.21
C MET A 195 -19.99 5.31 1.46
N THR A 196 -20.32 5.03 2.71
CA THR A 196 -21.37 4.07 3.06
C THR A 196 -22.75 4.55 2.58
N LYS A 197 -23.06 5.84 2.73
CA LYS A 197 -24.30 6.46 2.22
C LYS A 197 -24.35 6.43 0.68
N ILE A 198 -23.26 6.78 0.00
CA ILE A 198 -23.17 6.75 -1.47
C ILE A 198 -23.30 5.32 -2.01
N MET A 199 -22.68 4.33 -1.35
CA MET A 199 -22.68 2.95 -1.79
C MET A 199 -24.01 2.22 -1.51
N ALA A 200 -24.86 2.72 -0.61
CA ALA A 200 -26.08 2.03 -0.18
C ALA A 200 -27.04 1.62 -1.32
N PRO A 201 -27.27 2.42 -2.38
CA PRO A 201 -28.09 1.99 -3.52
C PRO A 201 -27.45 0.86 -4.35
N PHE A 202 -26.12 0.77 -4.34
CA PHE A 202 -25.36 -0.17 -5.16
C PHE A 202 -25.08 -1.48 -4.43
N ALA A 203 -24.66 -1.40 -3.17
CA ALA A 203 -24.21 -2.50 -2.32
C ALA A 203 -24.91 -2.49 -0.94
N PRO A 204 -26.24 -2.73 -0.91
CA PRO A 204 -27.05 -2.49 0.28
C PRO A 204 -26.66 -3.31 1.52
N PHE A 205 -26.21 -4.56 1.35
CA PHE A 205 -25.99 -5.46 2.49
C PHE A 205 -24.71 -5.10 3.25
N ILE A 206 -23.59 -4.88 2.55
CA ILE A 206 -22.33 -4.49 3.18
C ILE A 206 -22.42 -3.09 3.79
N THR A 207 -23.14 -2.17 3.14
CA THR A 207 -23.32 -0.81 3.66
C THR A 207 -24.12 -0.81 4.95
N GLU A 208 -25.18 -1.62 5.03
CA GLU A 208 -25.97 -1.76 6.25
C GLU A 208 -25.12 -2.35 7.38
N MET A 209 -24.35 -3.42 7.11
CA MET A 209 -23.43 -4.01 8.09
C MET A 209 -22.41 -3.00 8.63
N MET A 210 -21.78 -2.21 7.75
CA MET A 210 -20.80 -1.20 8.14
C MET A 210 -21.48 -0.07 8.93
N TYR A 211 -22.64 0.39 8.47
CA TYR A 211 -23.42 1.43 9.12
C TYR A 211 -23.83 1.05 10.54
N GLN A 212 -24.32 -0.16 10.77
CA GLN A 212 -24.72 -0.62 12.10
C GLN A 212 -23.60 -0.54 13.15
N ASN A 213 -22.34 -0.61 12.72
CA ASN A 213 -21.22 -0.35 13.61
C ASN A 213 -20.87 1.13 13.70
N LEU A 214 -20.72 1.81 12.56
CA LEU A 214 -20.36 3.24 12.50
C LEU A 214 -21.36 4.14 13.25
N ARG A 215 -22.65 3.79 13.23
CA ARG A 215 -23.69 4.55 13.92
C ARG A 215 -23.54 4.58 15.45
N LYS A 216 -22.77 3.65 16.03
CA LYS A 216 -22.46 3.62 17.47
C LYS A 216 -21.44 4.66 17.90
N CYS A 217 -20.72 5.26 16.95
CA CYS A 217 -19.78 6.34 17.20
C CYS A 217 -20.46 7.72 17.20
N ILE A 218 -21.74 7.80 16.78
CA ILE A 218 -22.53 9.03 16.76
C ILE A 218 -23.22 9.18 18.13
N PRO A 219 -23.14 10.35 18.79
CA PRO A 219 -23.94 10.62 20.00
C PRO A 219 -25.45 10.45 19.72
N GLU A 220 -26.20 9.88 20.66
CA GLU A 220 -27.67 9.71 20.51
C GLU A 220 -28.40 11.05 20.38
N SER A 221 -27.85 12.13 20.95
CA SER A 221 -28.37 13.49 20.90
C SER A 221 -27.93 14.28 19.66
N PHE A 222 -27.25 13.65 18.70
CA PHE A 222 -26.74 14.34 17.53
C PHE A 222 -27.80 14.43 16.43
N GLU A 223 -28.19 15.66 16.10
CA GLU A 223 -28.99 16.00 14.92
C GLU A 223 -28.05 16.59 13.86
N TYR A 224 -28.09 16.03 12.66
CA TYR A 224 -27.39 16.62 11.52
C TYR A 224 -28.05 17.96 11.12
N GLU A 225 -27.31 18.87 10.45
CA GLU A 225 -27.81 20.20 10.05
C GLU A 225 -29.06 20.15 9.15
N ASN A 226 -29.33 19.02 8.49
CA ASN A 226 -30.51 18.77 7.66
C ASN A 226 -31.69 18.15 8.45
N GLY A 227 -31.58 18.02 9.77
CA GLY A 227 -32.57 17.35 10.62
C GLY A 227 -32.53 15.81 10.54
N GLU A 228 -31.52 15.22 9.88
CA GLU A 228 -31.33 13.76 9.94
C GLU A 228 -30.91 13.34 11.35
N ILE A 229 -31.48 12.23 11.81
CA ILE A 229 -31.16 11.60 13.09
C ILE A 229 -30.26 10.39 12.82
N ASN A 230 -29.64 9.86 13.86
CA ASN A 230 -29.02 8.53 13.86
C ASN A 230 -30.07 7.43 13.60
N GLU A 231 -30.45 7.26 12.33
CA GLU A 231 -31.45 6.31 11.87
C GLU A 231 -31.11 4.86 12.21
N LYS A 232 -32.13 3.99 12.20
CA LYS A 232 -31.93 2.56 12.48
C LYS A 232 -31.29 1.80 11.34
N SER A 233 -31.37 2.29 10.10
CA SER A 233 -30.77 1.67 8.90
C SER A 233 -30.26 2.74 7.94
N ILE A 234 -29.20 2.42 7.21
CA ILE A 234 -28.61 3.33 6.21
C ILE A 234 -29.62 3.67 5.11
N HIS A 235 -30.58 2.77 4.85
CA HIS A 235 -31.56 2.91 3.78
C HIS A 235 -32.66 3.95 4.07
N PHE A 236 -32.72 4.48 5.30
CA PHE A 236 -33.57 5.61 5.65
C PHE A 236 -32.82 6.95 5.62
N MET A 237 -31.50 6.94 5.40
CA MET A 237 -30.70 8.15 5.31
C MET A 237 -30.67 8.69 3.88
N MET A 238 -30.69 10.01 3.72
CA MET A 238 -30.46 10.62 2.41
C MET A 238 -28.97 10.69 2.11
N ILE A 239 -28.65 10.68 0.81
CA ILE A 239 -27.30 11.02 0.36
C ILE A 239 -27.04 12.49 0.74
N PRO A 240 -25.95 12.79 1.48
CA PRO A 240 -25.71 14.13 1.99
C PRO A 240 -25.46 15.10 0.83
N LYS A 241 -25.74 16.37 1.06
CA LYS A 241 -25.34 17.42 0.12
C LYS A 241 -23.81 17.62 0.22
N SER A 242 -23.16 17.76 -0.92
CA SER A 242 -21.75 18.15 -0.96
C SER A 242 -21.56 19.52 -0.31
N ASN A 243 -20.54 19.64 0.54
CA ASN A 243 -20.13 20.91 1.12
C ASN A 243 -19.05 21.56 0.25
N GLU A 244 -19.45 22.56 -0.54
CA GLU A 244 -18.55 23.24 -1.47
C GLU A 244 -17.44 24.02 -0.77
N SER A 245 -17.58 24.39 0.51
CA SER A 245 -16.51 25.08 1.25
C SER A 245 -15.33 24.18 1.60
N ILE A 246 -15.52 22.86 1.57
CA ILE A 246 -14.47 21.86 1.84
C ILE A 246 -13.70 21.52 0.55
N ILE A 247 -14.33 21.72 -0.61
CA ILE A 247 -13.72 21.42 -1.90
C ILE A 247 -12.57 22.41 -2.15
N ASN A 248 -11.38 21.86 -2.35
CA ASN A 248 -10.15 22.61 -2.53
C ASN A 248 -9.36 22.02 -3.70
N GLU A 249 -9.53 22.59 -4.90
CA GLU A 249 -8.82 22.12 -6.11
C GLU A 249 -7.30 22.26 -5.98
N THR A 250 -6.82 23.27 -5.26
CA THR A 250 -5.38 23.50 -5.05
C THR A 250 -4.73 22.33 -4.29
N ILE A 251 -5.39 21.83 -3.24
CA ILE A 251 -4.86 20.68 -2.49
C ILE A 251 -4.95 19.39 -3.31
N GLU A 252 -6.00 19.20 -4.11
CA GLU A 252 -6.13 18.05 -5.01
C GLU A 252 -5.01 18.03 -6.06
N ASN A 253 -4.73 19.18 -6.67
CA ASN A 253 -3.62 19.34 -7.61
C ASN A 253 -2.26 19.12 -6.92
N SER A 254 -2.10 19.63 -5.70
CA SER A 254 -0.89 19.42 -4.90
C SER A 254 -0.66 17.93 -4.60
N VAL A 255 -1.70 17.18 -4.24
CA VAL A 255 -1.57 15.74 -3.97
C VAL A 255 -1.36 14.94 -5.26
N ASN A 256 -1.97 15.31 -6.37
CA ASN A 256 -1.68 14.69 -7.66
C ASN A 256 -0.21 14.86 -8.08
N SER A 257 0.32 16.06 -7.84
CA SER A 257 1.74 16.38 -8.01
C SER A 257 2.64 15.53 -7.12
N PHE A 258 2.26 15.38 -5.85
CA PHE A 258 2.93 14.51 -4.88
C PHE A 258 2.96 13.03 -5.33
N LYS A 259 1.84 12.51 -5.83
CA LYS A 259 1.76 11.14 -6.38
C LYS A 259 2.66 10.97 -7.60
N SER A 260 2.66 11.95 -8.49
CA SER A 260 3.50 11.96 -9.70
C SER A 260 4.98 11.89 -9.32
N VAL A 261 5.43 12.70 -8.36
CA VAL A 261 6.80 12.65 -7.84
C VAL A 261 7.13 11.29 -7.23
N ILE A 262 6.25 10.71 -6.41
CA ILE A 262 6.48 9.38 -5.80
C ILE A 262 6.60 8.30 -6.87
N ASN A 263 5.69 8.27 -7.84
CA ASN A 263 5.70 7.27 -8.90
C ASN A 263 6.94 7.42 -9.77
N THR A 264 7.33 8.65 -10.11
CA THR A 264 8.56 8.94 -10.87
C THR A 264 9.79 8.51 -10.09
N GLY A 265 9.89 8.86 -8.81
CA GLY A 265 10.99 8.43 -7.95
C GLY A 265 11.09 6.91 -7.86
N ARG A 266 9.96 6.20 -7.77
CA ARG A 266 9.93 4.72 -7.81
C ARG A 266 10.41 4.16 -9.14
N LYS A 267 9.98 4.72 -10.27
CA LYS A 267 10.44 4.33 -11.61
C LYS A 267 11.95 4.54 -11.75
N VAL A 268 12.50 5.67 -11.27
CA VAL A 268 13.95 5.94 -11.28
C VAL A 268 14.69 4.88 -10.47
N ARG A 269 14.21 4.60 -9.26
CA ARG A 269 14.80 3.58 -8.38
C ARG A 269 14.79 2.20 -9.03
N GLU A 270 13.66 1.78 -9.59
CA GLU A 270 13.51 0.49 -10.27
C GLU A 270 14.46 0.36 -11.46
N LYS A 271 14.54 1.38 -12.32
CA LYS A 271 15.47 1.40 -13.47
C LYS A 271 16.94 1.28 -13.06
N ASN A 272 17.29 1.69 -11.84
CA ASN A 272 18.64 1.61 -11.29
C ASN A 272 18.81 0.44 -10.29
N ASN A 273 17.88 -0.51 -10.25
CA ASN A 273 17.90 -1.68 -9.34
C ASN A 273 17.98 -1.32 -7.84
N LEU A 274 17.46 -0.15 -7.46
CA LEU A 274 17.43 0.32 -6.07
C LEU A 274 16.08 0.02 -5.42
N SER A 275 15.99 -1.11 -4.71
CA SER A 275 14.80 -1.46 -3.92
C SER A 275 14.39 -0.32 -2.96
N LEU A 276 13.09 -0.05 -2.78
CA LEU A 276 12.56 0.97 -1.85
C LEU A 276 13.00 0.76 -0.39
N LYS A 277 13.49 -0.43 -0.06
CA LYS A 277 14.02 -0.75 1.27
C LYS A 277 15.36 -0.08 1.55
N VAL A 278 16.15 0.19 0.51
CA VAL A 278 17.46 0.86 0.64
C VAL A 278 17.21 2.35 0.91
N PRO A 279 17.65 2.92 2.05
CA PRO A 279 17.51 4.34 2.28
C PRO A 279 18.45 5.11 1.34
N LEU A 280 17.99 6.26 0.86
CA LEU A 280 18.79 7.14 0.01
C LEU A 280 19.17 8.42 0.76
N SER A 281 20.33 8.98 0.42
CA SER A 281 20.81 10.23 1.02
C SER A 281 19.93 11.40 0.62
N GLU A 282 19.70 11.58 -0.67
CA GLU A 282 19.06 12.78 -1.21
C GLU A 282 18.25 12.50 -2.47
N ILE A 283 17.12 13.19 -2.59
CA ILE A 283 16.33 13.31 -3.82
C ILE A 283 16.14 14.80 -4.11
N THR A 284 16.34 15.20 -5.36
CA THR A 284 16.07 16.56 -5.83
C THR A 284 14.82 16.55 -6.70
N ILE A 285 13.84 17.39 -6.35
CA ILE A 285 12.64 17.63 -7.14
C ILE A 285 12.82 18.96 -7.85
N VAL A 286 12.82 18.92 -9.17
CA VAL A 286 13.11 20.08 -10.02
C VAL A 286 11.86 20.51 -10.76
N HIS A 287 11.49 21.79 -10.64
CA HIS A 287 10.35 22.36 -11.34
C HIS A 287 10.46 23.89 -11.44
N LYS A 288 10.23 24.47 -12.63
CA LYS A 288 10.33 25.94 -12.84
C LYS A 288 9.38 26.78 -11.97
N ASN A 289 8.18 26.27 -11.66
CA ASN A 289 7.21 27.01 -10.83
C ASN A 289 7.53 26.85 -9.33
N GLU A 290 7.87 27.94 -8.66
CA GLU A 290 8.14 27.94 -7.21
C GLU A 290 6.92 27.61 -6.34
N THR A 291 5.72 28.04 -6.75
CA THR A 291 4.49 27.76 -6.00
C THR A 291 4.25 26.26 -5.91
N TYR A 292 4.45 25.55 -7.03
CA TYR A 292 4.38 24.09 -7.11
C TYR A 292 5.35 23.41 -6.12
N LEU A 293 6.59 23.93 -6.03
CA LEU A 293 7.58 23.39 -5.10
C LEU A 293 7.21 23.65 -3.63
N LYS A 294 6.70 24.85 -3.32
CA LYS A 294 6.24 25.23 -1.97
C LYS A 294 5.06 24.36 -1.50
N GLU A 295 4.11 24.08 -2.39
CA GLU A 295 2.98 23.18 -2.11
C GLU A 295 3.44 21.74 -1.80
N LEU A 296 4.37 21.20 -2.61
CA LEU A 296 4.97 19.90 -2.34
C LEU A 296 5.77 19.85 -1.04
N GLN A 297 6.41 20.97 -0.67
CA GLN A 297 7.19 21.06 0.57
C GLN A 297 6.31 20.89 1.81
N LEU A 298 5.03 21.27 1.79
CA LEU A 298 4.09 21.00 2.88
C LEU A 298 3.92 19.49 3.17
N MET A 299 4.16 18.65 2.15
CA MET A 299 4.07 17.19 2.24
C MET A 299 5.44 16.49 2.24
N GLU A 300 6.54 17.23 2.48
CA GLU A 300 7.91 16.71 2.43
C GLU A 300 8.11 15.47 3.33
N ASN A 301 7.49 15.46 4.51
CA ASN A 301 7.58 14.33 5.45
C ASN A 301 6.97 13.05 4.87
N TYR A 302 5.88 13.16 4.12
CA TYR A 302 5.28 12.03 3.43
C TYR A 302 6.18 11.57 2.28
N LEU A 303 6.73 12.50 1.48
CA LEU A 303 7.66 12.18 0.40
C LEU A 303 8.90 11.43 0.92
N LYS A 304 9.52 11.91 2.01
CA LYS A 304 10.68 11.26 2.64
C LYS A 304 10.39 9.83 3.05
N LYS A 305 9.23 9.61 3.67
CA LYS A 305 8.81 8.28 4.12
C LYS A 305 8.52 7.36 2.93
N GLU A 306 7.79 7.84 1.94
CA GLU A 306 7.32 7.04 0.80
C GLU A 306 8.43 6.66 -0.19
N LEU A 307 9.42 7.54 -0.35
CA LEU A 307 10.61 7.30 -1.17
C LEU A 307 11.80 6.78 -0.37
N ASN A 308 11.67 6.64 0.96
CA ASN A 308 12.73 6.22 1.89
C ASN A 308 14.03 7.00 1.65
N VAL A 309 13.96 8.32 1.79
CA VAL A 309 15.07 9.26 1.58
C VAL A 309 15.28 10.13 2.82
N LYS A 310 16.53 10.50 3.11
CA LYS A 310 16.89 11.35 4.26
C LYS A 310 16.58 12.83 4.02
N LYS A 311 16.94 13.33 2.84
CA LYS A 311 16.78 14.75 2.48
C LYS A 311 16.09 14.90 1.14
N ILE A 312 15.22 15.90 1.05
CA ILE A 312 14.64 16.35 -0.23
C ILE A 312 15.14 17.75 -0.50
N VAL A 313 15.59 17.99 -1.72
CA VAL A 313 15.98 19.32 -2.21
C VAL A 313 14.95 19.74 -3.26
N PHE A 314 14.41 20.94 -3.12
CA PHE A 314 13.54 21.53 -4.12
C PHE A 314 14.37 22.54 -4.91
N ASP A 315 14.47 22.34 -6.22
CA ASP A 315 15.28 23.17 -7.12
C ASP A 315 14.39 23.78 -8.21
N ASN A 316 14.43 25.09 -8.37
CA ASN A 316 13.67 25.82 -9.39
C ASN A 316 14.49 26.08 -10.67
N VAL A 317 15.78 25.71 -10.69
CA VAL A 317 16.68 25.88 -11.82
C VAL A 317 16.80 24.56 -12.58
N GLU A 318 16.06 24.43 -13.68
CA GLU A 318 16.00 23.20 -14.47
C GLU A 318 17.32 22.91 -15.18
N GLU A 319 18.03 23.96 -15.56
CA GLU A 319 19.29 23.95 -16.31
C GLU A 319 20.40 23.16 -15.57
N ASN A 320 20.29 23.02 -14.25
CA ASN A 320 21.23 22.23 -13.43
C ASN A 320 21.13 20.71 -13.68
N TRP A 321 19.98 20.22 -14.14
CA TRP A 321 19.64 18.79 -14.17
C TRP A 321 19.17 18.29 -15.52
N VAL A 322 18.73 19.21 -16.38
CA VAL A 322 18.03 18.91 -17.62
C VAL A 322 18.73 19.59 -18.79
N LYS A 323 18.96 18.83 -19.86
CA LYS A 323 19.37 19.38 -21.15
C LYS A 323 18.22 19.27 -22.14
N PHE A 324 17.80 20.41 -22.66
CA PHE A 324 16.90 20.45 -23.81
C PHE A 324 17.63 20.04 -25.09
N THR A 325 16.94 19.25 -25.91
CA THR A 325 17.36 18.85 -27.25
C THR A 325 16.22 19.14 -28.21
N ALA A 326 16.53 19.60 -29.41
CA ALA A 326 15.53 19.96 -30.40
C ALA A 326 15.56 18.95 -31.56
N GLU A 327 14.40 18.39 -31.89
CA GLU A 327 14.20 17.54 -33.05
C GLU A 327 13.26 18.21 -34.05
N PRO A 328 13.60 18.28 -35.34
CA PRO A 328 12.72 18.91 -36.32
C PRO A 328 11.46 18.09 -36.56
N ASN A 329 10.30 18.77 -36.65
CA ASN A 329 9.09 18.14 -37.11
C ASN A 329 9.17 17.90 -38.63
N GLY A 330 9.67 16.73 -39.01
CA GLY A 330 9.94 16.39 -40.41
C GLY A 330 8.75 16.53 -41.36
N ARG A 331 7.50 16.40 -40.86
CA ARG A 331 6.30 16.59 -41.70
C ARG A 331 6.08 18.05 -42.07
N LYS A 332 6.28 18.99 -41.14
CA LYS A 332 6.07 20.43 -41.39
C LYS A 332 7.27 21.06 -42.08
N LEU A 333 8.45 20.89 -41.49
CA LEU A 333 9.69 21.45 -42.00
C LEU A 333 10.09 20.86 -43.37
N GLY A 334 9.78 19.58 -43.61
CA GLY A 334 9.98 18.95 -44.92
C GLY A 334 9.11 19.56 -46.02
N ARG A 335 7.85 19.92 -45.73
CA ARG A 335 6.95 20.60 -46.67
C ARG A 335 7.38 22.04 -46.97
N ARG A 336 7.88 22.76 -45.96
CA ARG A 336 8.30 24.16 -46.11
C ARG A 336 9.65 24.29 -46.82
N PHE A 337 10.64 23.49 -46.43
CA PHE A 337 12.03 23.67 -46.88
C PHE A 337 12.51 22.68 -47.95
N GLY A 338 11.78 21.60 -48.24
CA GLY A 338 12.09 20.67 -49.33
C GLY A 338 13.54 20.18 -49.29
N LYS A 339 14.34 20.50 -50.33
CA LYS A 339 15.77 20.12 -50.40
C LYS A 339 16.64 20.77 -49.32
N ARG A 340 16.27 21.97 -48.81
CA ARG A 340 16.95 22.67 -47.70
C ARG A 340 16.63 22.05 -46.33
N PHE A 341 15.66 21.13 -46.24
CA PHE A 341 15.33 20.45 -44.98
C PHE A 341 16.54 19.75 -44.34
N ARG A 342 17.45 19.20 -45.16
CA ARG A 342 18.63 18.49 -44.65
C ARG A 342 19.58 19.41 -43.89
N GLU A 343 19.67 20.66 -44.33
CA GLU A 343 20.44 21.73 -43.69
C GLU A 343 19.80 22.13 -42.36
N PHE A 344 18.51 22.49 -42.37
CA PHE A 344 17.76 22.87 -41.17
C PHE A 344 17.66 21.73 -40.15
N ASN A 345 17.56 20.48 -40.58
CA ASN A 345 17.54 19.32 -39.69
C ASN A 345 18.85 19.21 -38.88
N LYS A 346 19.99 19.48 -39.52
CA LYS A 346 21.28 19.50 -38.86
C LYS A 346 21.37 20.66 -37.87
N LEU A 347 21.03 21.88 -38.30
CA LEU A 347 21.10 23.08 -37.48
C LEU A 347 20.19 23.01 -36.25
N ILE A 348 18.94 22.52 -36.41
CA ILE A 348 17.99 22.37 -35.29
C ILE A 348 18.51 21.37 -34.26
N ARG A 349 19.14 20.27 -34.68
CA ARG A 349 19.72 19.27 -33.76
C ARG A 349 21.01 19.73 -33.07
N GLU A 350 21.72 20.67 -33.68
CA GLU A 350 22.97 21.24 -33.16
C GLU A 350 22.74 22.45 -32.23
N LEU A 351 21.49 22.92 -32.09
CA LEU A 351 21.15 23.97 -31.14
C LEU A 351 21.62 23.60 -29.74
N ASP A 352 22.32 24.52 -29.10
CA ASP A 352 22.78 24.37 -27.73
C ASP A 352 21.64 24.63 -26.74
N HIS A 353 21.88 24.25 -25.49
CA HIS A 353 20.87 24.30 -24.43
C HIS A 353 20.30 25.71 -24.23
N ASN A 354 21.15 26.74 -24.27
CA ASN A 354 20.77 28.12 -24.01
C ASN A 354 19.87 28.64 -25.14
N SER A 355 20.26 28.40 -26.40
CA SER A 355 19.43 28.76 -27.56
C SER A 355 18.06 28.08 -27.55
N ILE A 356 17.97 26.82 -27.11
CA ILE A 356 16.69 26.11 -27.00
C ILE A 356 15.83 26.70 -25.85
N SER A 357 16.45 27.09 -24.74
CA SER A 357 15.75 27.72 -23.61
C SER A 357 15.18 29.09 -24.00
N GLU A 358 15.96 29.90 -24.73
CA GLU A 358 15.49 31.16 -25.31
C GLU A 358 14.39 30.94 -26.36
N PHE A 359 14.55 29.95 -27.24
CA PHE A 359 13.54 29.58 -28.23
C PHE A 359 12.20 29.20 -27.59
N LYS A 360 12.24 28.44 -26.49
CA LYS A 360 11.05 28.08 -25.70
C LYS A 360 10.38 29.31 -25.08
N THR A 361 11.15 30.32 -24.68
CA THR A 361 10.64 31.53 -24.03
C THR A 361 10.10 32.53 -25.04
N ASN A 362 10.78 32.71 -26.17
CA ASN A 362 10.43 33.66 -27.23
C ASN A 362 9.39 33.11 -28.23
N GLY A 363 9.14 31.80 -28.23
CA GLY A 363 8.19 31.11 -29.11
C GLY A 363 8.65 30.95 -30.57
N SER A 364 9.76 31.59 -30.95
CA SER A 364 10.38 31.51 -32.27
C SER A 364 11.88 31.74 -32.21
N ILE A 365 12.63 31.13 -33.13
CA ILE A 365 14.08 31.31 -33.29
C ILE A 365 14.38 31.56 -34.77
N VAL A 366 15.38 32.40 -35.04
CA VAL A 366 15.86 32.65 -36.41
C VAL A 366 17.07 31.78 -36.67
N ILE A 367 17.00 30.91 -37.68
CA ILE A 367 18.11 30.05 -38.13
C ILE A 367 18.29 30.31 -39.62
N ASN A 368 19.50 30.72 -40.05
CA ASN A 368 19.80 31.07 -41.46
C ASN A 368 18.72 31.98 -42.09
N ASP A 369 18.43 33.10 -41.42
CA ASP A 369 17.46 34.13 -41.81
C ASP A 369 15.99 33.68 -41.94
N GLU A 370 15.68 32.45 -41.51
CA GLU A 370 14.32 31.90 -41.51
C GLU A 370 13.78 31.80 -40.09
N LYS A 371 12.56 32.32 -39.89
CA LYS A 371 11.85 32.21 -38.61
C LYS A 371 11.25 30.81 -38.47
N ILE A 372 11.66 30.10 -37.43
CA ILE A 372 11.14 28.79 -37.04
C ILE A 372 10.32 28.95 -35.77
N THR A 373 9.14 28.34 -35.74
CA THR A 373 8.20 28.41 -34.61
C THR A 373 8.16 27.10 -33.82
N LEU A 374 7.69 27.16 -32.56
CA LEU A 374 7.65 25.98 -31.67
C LEU A 374 6.83 24.81 -32.22
N ASP A 375 5.85 25.05 -33.09
CA ASP A 375 5.03 24.00 -33.68
C ASP A 375 5.74 23.24 -34.82
N GLU A 376 6.88 23.75 -35.30
CA GLU A 376 7.76 23.17 -36.31
C GLU A 376 8.90 22.34 -35.69
N VAL A 377 9.11 22.42 -34.36
CA VAL A 377 10.21 21.74 -33.64
C VAL A 377 9.66 21.00 -32.43
N ILE A 378 10.08 19.75 -32.27
CA ILE A 378 9.81 18.95 -31.07
C ILE A 378 10.96 19.19 -30.10
N ILE A 379 10.70 19.88 -29.00
CA ILE A 379 11.68 20.06 -27.93
C ILE A 379 11.58 18.87 -26.99
N ASN A 380 12.60 18.04 -26.99
CA ASN A 380 12.77 16.94 -26.05
C ASN A 380 13.52 17.42 -24.83
N ARG A 381 13.03 16.99 -23.68
CA ARG A 381 13.63 17.26 -22.38
C ARG A 381 14.32 15.96 -21.93
N GLY A 382 15.58 16.07 -21.51
CA GLY A 382 16.39 14.92 -21.15
C GLY A 382 17.20 15.18 -19.89
N PHE A 383 17.13 14.25 -18.94
CA PHE A 383 17.97 14.26 -17.76
C PHE A 383 19.45 14.11 -18.15
N VAL A 384 20.26 15.11 -17.79
CA VAL A 384 21.69 15.10 -18.03
C VAL A 384 22.39 15.46 -16.72
N ALA A 385 22.77 14.44 -15.98
CA ALA A 385 23.67 14.57 -14.85
C ALA A 385 24.74 13.48 -14.91
N ASN A 386 25.74 13.59 -14.04
CA ASN A 386 26.74 12.55 -13.88
C ASN A 386 26.08 11.22 -13.44
N LYS A 387 25.91 10.30 -14.40
CA LYS A 387 25.23 9.01 -14.20
C LYS A 387 25.90 8.11 -13.16
N THR A 388 27.12 8.44 -12.71
CA THR A 388 27.78 7.70 -11.63
C THR A 388 27.26 8.06 -10.23
N LYS A 389 26.69 9.27 -10.06
CA LYS A 389 26.19 9.76 -8.76
C LYS A 389 24.69 10.02 -8.75
N TYR A 390 24.12 10.49 -9.86
CA TYR A 390 22.71 10.86 -9.94
C TYR A 390 22.00 10.10 -11.05
N ALA A 391 20.77 9.68 -10.76
CA ALA A 391 19.84 9.15 -11.74
C ALA A 391 18.55 9.96 -11.67
N GLY A 392 17.97 10.29 -12.81
CA GLY A 392 16.77 11.10 -12.87
C GLY A 392 15.83 10.67 -13.98
N MET A 393 14.56 11.02 -13.81
CA MET A 393 13.52 10.84 -14.82
C MET A 393 12.57 12.03 -14.78
N GLU A 394 12.02 12.31 -15.93
CA GLU A 394 11.05 13.37 -16.14
C GLU A 394 9.66 12.78 -16.23
N GLU A 395 8.69 13.49 -15.69
CA GLU A 395 7.28 13.18 -15.78
C GLU A 395 6.54 14.51 -15.99
N GLY A 396 6.22 14.81 -17.25
CA GLY A 396 5.69 16.12 -17.65
C GLY A 396 6.68 17.26 -17.31
N PRO A 397 6.25 18.32 -16.61
CA PRO A 397 7.10 19.46 -16.29
C PRO A 397 8.05 19.21 -15.10
N VAL A 398 7.92 18.07 -14.40
CA VAL A 398 8.70 17.76 -13.19
C VAL A 398 9.86 16.83 -13.52
N THR A 399 11.02 17.08 -12.92
CA THR A 399 12.15 16.15 -12.95
C THR A 399 12.45 15.68 -11.54
N VAL A 400 12.48 14.36 -11.35
CA VAL A 400 12.89 13.76 -10.07
C VAL A 400 14.28 13.18 -10.25
N VAL A 401 15.22 13.68 -9.47
CA VAL A 401 16.62 13.25 -9.46
C VAL A 401 16.94 12.58 -8.13
N ILE A 402 17.66 11.48 -8.19
CA ILE A 402 17.97 10.63 -7.06
C ILE A 402 19.48 10.49 -6.97
N ASN A 403 20.03 10.73 -5.78
CA ASN A 403 21.42 10.34 -5.50
C ASN A 403 21.50 8.82 -5.32
N ILE A 404 22.22 8.15 -6.22
CA ILE A 404 22.38 6.69 -6.25
C ILE A 404 23.63 6.20 -5.50
N GLU A 405 24.44 7.12 -4.97
CA GLU A 405 25.62 6.79 -4.18
C GLU A 405 25.23 6.19 -2.81
N LEU A 406 25.64 4.95 -2.58
CA LEU A 406 25.36 4.22 -1.34
C LEU A 406 26.51 4.38 -0.36
N THR A 407 26.32 5.20 0.67
CA THR A 407 27.28 5.32 1.77
C THR A 407 27.21 4.09 2.68
N PRO A 408 28.31 3.75 3.40
CA PRO A 408 28.31 2.65 4.36
C PRO A 408 27.20 2.73 5.41
N GLU A 409 26.84 3.94 5.86
CA GLU A 409 25.79 4.17 6.85
C GLU A 409 24.39 3.83 6.32
N LEU A 410 24.12 4.15 5.05
CA LEU A 410 22.85 3.80 4.40
C LEU A 410 22.72 2.28 4.22
N LEU A 411 23.84 1.60 3.93
CA LEU A 411 23.88 0.15 3.87
C LEU A 411 23.65 -0.49 5.25
N GLU A 412 24.28 0.03 6.31
CA GLU A 412 24.04 -0.45 7.69
C GLU A 412 22.56 -0.32 8.08
N GLU A 413 21.90 0.80 7.75
CA GLU A 413 20.47 0.98 8.01
C GLU A 413 19.60 0.05 7.17
N TYR A 414 19.95 -0.15 5.90
CA TYR A 414 19.28 -1.13 5.04
C TYR A 414 19.33 -2.53 5.66
N TYR A 415 20.53 -3.01 6.01
CA TYR A 415 20.72 -4.32 6.62
C TYR A 415 19.96 -4.44 7.93
N THR A 416 19.97 -3.40 8.76
CA THR A 416 19.19 -3.35 10.01
C THR A 416 17.71 -3.65 9.76
N ARG A 417 17.10 -2.91 8.83
CA ARG A 417 15.67 -3.08 8.50
C ARG A 417 15.38 -4.41 7.83
N GLU A 418 16.27 -4.87 6.96
CA GLU A 418 16.10 -6.13 6.23
C GLU A 418 16.12 -7.32 7.20
N ILE A 419 17.05 -7.33 8.16
CA ILE A 419 17.14 -8.35 9.21
C ILE A 419 15.90 -8.32 10.11
N THR A 420 15.47 -7.16 10.61
CA THR A 420 14.25 -7.04 11.43
C THR A 420 13.00 -7.52 10.68
N ASN A 421 12.83 -7.11 9.42
CA ASN A 421 11.71 -7.54 8.58
C ASN A 421 11.73 -9.06 8.34
N ARG A 422 12.92 -9.62 8.12
CA ARG A 422 13.10 -11.06 7.93
C ARG A 422 12.66 -11.85 9.15
N VAL A 423 13.11 -11.44 10.33
CA VAL A 423 12.72 -12.04 11.61
C VAL A 423 11.20 -11.96 11.80
N MET A 424 10.58 -10.80 11.55
CA MET A 424 9.12 -10.67 11.67
C MET A 424 8.37 -11.59 10.71
N ARG A 425 8.85 -11.75 9.47
CA ARG A 425 8.26 -12.68 8.50
C ARG A 425 8.33 -14.13 9.00
N LEU A 426 9.48 -14.52 9.55
CA LEU A 426 9.69 -15.86 10.10
C LEU A 426 8.81 -16.11 11.34
N ARG A 427 8.65 -15.12 12.24
CA ARG A 427 7.69 -15.21 13.36
C ARG A 427 6.28 -15.52 12.85
N LYS A 428 5.82 -14.76 11.84
CA LYS A 428 4.49 -14.96 11.26
C LYS A 428 4.34 -16.33 10.57
N GLU A 429 5.35 -16.76 9.81
CA GLU A 429 5.37 -18.08 9.17
C GLU A 429 5.39 -19.24 10.19
N ALA A 430 5.99 -19.03 11.36
CA ALA A 430 6.00 -19.98 12.46
C ALA A 430 4.68 -20.00 13.25
N GLY A 431 3.74 -19.08 12.95
CA GLY A 431 2.47 -18.94 13.68
C GLY A 431 2.58 -18.17 14.99
N LEU A 432 3.72 -17.49 15.24
CA LEU A 432 3.95 -16.72 16.46
C LEU A 432 3.28 -15.35 16.38
N ILE A 433 2.72 -14.90 17.49
CA ILE A 433 2.06 -13.60 17.66
C ILE A 433 3.08 -12.60 18.25
N PRO A 434 3.00 -11.28 17.98
CA PRO A 434 3.94 -10.30 18.54
C PRO A 434 4.06 -10.28 20.07
N SER A 435 3.07 -10.81 20.79
CA SER A 435 3.07 -10.96 22.25
C SER A 435 3.97 -12.10 22.75
N ASP A 436 4.33 -13.05 21.89
CA ASP A 436 5.09 -14.24 22.29
C ASP A 436 6.53 -13.87 22.64
N GLN A 437 7.03 -14.32 23.79
CA GLN A 437 8.43 -14.13 24.18
C GLN A 437 9.31 -15.19 23.52
N ILE A 438 10.20 -14.73 22.64
CA ILE A 438 11.13 -15.58 21.90
C ILE A 438 12.57 -15.12 22.08
N GLU A 439 13.52 -16.04 22.03
CA GLU A 439 14.93 -15.77 21.83
C GLU A 439 15.32 -16.12 20.40
N ILE A 440 16.17 -15.28 19.80
CA ILE A 440 16.54 -15.39 18.40
C ILE A 440 18.05 -15.58 18.35
N PHE A 441 18.49 -16.76 17.90
CA PHE A 441 19.90 -17.06 17.70
C PHE A 441 20.29 -16.86 16.24
N TYR A 442 21.50 -16.38 15.96
CA TYR A 442 21.97 -16.13 14.60
C TYR A 442 23.38 -16.67 14.31
N GLU A 443 23.58 -17.13 13.09
CA GLU A 443 24.91 -17.48 12.54
C GLU A 443 25.06 -16.84 11.16
N ILE A 444 26.24 -16.28 10.89
CA ILE A 444 26.59 -15.68 9.59
C ILE A 444 27.46 -16.69 8.85
N THR A 445 26.92 -17.28 7.79
CA THR A 445 27.68 -18.20 6.92
C THR A 445 28.12 -17.50 5.63
N ASN A 446 29.30 -17.87 5.15
CA ASN A 446 29.84 -17.43 3.86
C ASN A 446 29.22 -18.26 2.73
N ASP A 447 28.90 -17.64 1.59
CA ASP A 447 28.82 -18.43 0.35
C ASP A 447 30.22 -18.72 -0.19
N SER A 448 30.31 -19.78 -1.00
CA SER A 448 31.51 -20.37 -1.58
C SER A 448 32.32 -19.45 -2.51
N ASP A 449 31.79 -18.29 -2.90
CA ASP A 449 32.46 -17.35 -3.79
C ASP A 449 33.06 -16.21 -2.95
N GLY A 450 34.36 -16.35 -2.63
CA GLY A 450 35.17 -15.52 -1.73
C GLY A 450 35.36 -14.04 -2.09
N THR A 451 34.42 -13.41 -2.79
CA THR A 451 34.39 -11.97 -3.03
C THR A 451 33.26 -11.32 -2.23
N SER A 452 33.53 -10.86 -1.00
CA SER A 452 32.54 -10.07 -0.28
C SER A 452 33.15 -8.96 0.56
N LEU A 453 33.31 -7.79 -0.07
CA LEU A 453 33.39 -6.45 0.57
C LEU A 453 32.22 -6.17 1.57
N LYS A 454 31.27 -7.10 1.77
CA LYS A 454 29.96 -6.92 2.42
C LYS A 454 29.74 -7.78 3.67
N LYS A 455 30.52 -8.84 3.89
CA LYS A 455 30.54 -9.57 5.19
C LYS A 455 30.92 -8.64 6.36
N PRO A 456 31.93 -7.75 6.23
CA PRO A 456 32.27 -6.80 7.28
C PRO A 456 31.12 -5.84 7.60
N CYS A 457 30.33 -5.45 6.60
CA CYS A 457 29.18 -4.56 6.80
C CYS A 457 28.06 -5.23 7.59
N LEU A 458 27.75 -6.51 7.34
CA LEU A 458 26.70 -7.23 8.07
C LEU A 458 27.08 -7.45 9.54
N GLU A 459 28.31 -7.92 9.79
CA GLU A 459 28.86 -8.11 11.14
C GLU A 459 28.93 -6.78 11.90
N LYS A 460 29.43 -5.73 11.25
CA LYS A 460 29.46 -4.37 11.82
C LYS A 460 28.06 -3.85 12.13
N THR A 461 27.07 -4.14 11.26
CA THR A 461 25.67 -3.75 11.50
C THR A 461 25.12 -4.44 12.74
N ILE A 462 25.25 -5.76 12.87
CA ILE A 462 24.71 -6.52 14.00
C ILE A 462 25.37 -6.09 15.33
N ASN A 463 26.67 -5.78 15.30
CA ASN A 463 27.42 -5.29 16.46
C ASN A 463 27.21 -3.79 16.75
N ASN A 464 26.46 -3.06 15.90
CA ASN A 464 26.20 -1.64 16.09
C ASN A 464 25.11 -1.42 17.15
N LYS A 465 25.38 -0.54 18.13
CA LYS A 465 24.38 -0.16 19.16
C LYS A 465 23.07 0.36 18.55
N LYS A 466 23.13 1.04 17.40
CA LYS A 466 21.93 1.52 16.68
C LYS A 466 21.07 0.36 16.18
N PHE A 467 21.70 -0.71 15.68
CA PHE A 467 20.99 -1.93 15.29
C PHE A 467 20.32 -2.56 16.51
N THR A 468 21.06 -2.79 17.59
CA THR A 468 20.52 -3.42 18.81
C THR A 468 19.32 -2.65 19.35
N SER A 469 19.42 -1.32 19.45
CA SER A 469 18.32 -0.47 19.90
C SER A 469 17.09 -0.55 18.98
N TYR A 470 17.30 -0.50 17.65
CA TYR A 470 16.20 -0.59 16.68
C TYR A 470 15.55 -1.98 16.68
N PHE A 471 16.37 -3.03 16.72
CA PHE A 471 15.93 -4.42 16.71
C PHE A 471 15.13 -4.75 17.98
N ASP A 472 15.67 -4.42 19.16
CA ASP A 472 15.03 -4.64 20.45
C ASP A 472 13.71 -3.85 20.56
N LYS A 473 13.67 -2.60 20.07
CA LYS A 473 12.44 -1.79 20.09
C LYS A 473 11.32 -2.42 19.24
N ASN A 474 11.65 -2.98 18.08
CA ASN A 474 10.65 -3.53 17.17
C ASN A 474 10.23 -4.97 17.50
N LEU A 475 11.14 -5.79 18.02
CA LEU A 475 10.89 -7.21 18.27
C LEU A 475 10.71 -7.56 19.75
N LYS A 476 11.07 -6.65 20.66
CA LYS A 476 11.10 -6.84 22.13
C LYS A 476 11.99 -8.01 22.58
N THR A 477 12.98 -8.38 21.78
CA THR A 477 13.83 -9.57 21.95
C THR A 477 15.23 -9.31 21.41
N LYS A 478 16.25 -9.92 22.01
CA LYS A 478 17.65 -9.76 21.58
C LYS A 478 18.03 -10.76 20.49
N LEU A 479 18.96 -10.34 19.63
CA LEU A 479 19.63 -11.21 18.67
C LEU A 479 20.90 -11.78 19.32
N ILE A 480 21.01 -13.10 19.44
CA ILE A 480 22.07 -13.80 20.18
C ILE A 480 22.93 -14.62 19.22
N PRO A 481 24.26 -14.54 19.27
CA PRO A 481 25.12 -15.45 18.49
C PRO A 481 24.79 -16.94 18.71
N LEU A 482 24.77 -17.74 17.65
CA LEU A 482 24.43 -19.18 17.72
C LEU A 482 25.40 -19.98 18.59
N ASN A 483 26.64 -19.53 18.76
CA ASN A 483 27.61 -20.16 19.67
C ASN A 483 27.26 -20.01 21.16
N LEU A 484 26.28 -19.17 21.51
CA LEU A 484 25.73 -19.04 22.86
C LEU A 484 24.43 -19.84 23.05
N LEU A 485 24.11 -20.73 22.10
CA LEU A 485 22.97 -21.64 22.24
C LEU A 485 23.18 -22.56 23.45
N PRO A 486 22.22 -22.66 24.38
CA PRO A 486 22.29 -23.60 25.50
C PRO A 486 22.40 -25.06 25.02
N GLU A 487 23.20 -25.89 25.71
CA GLU A 487 23.40 -27.31 25.39
C GLU A 487 22.10 -28.16 25.46
N TYR A 488 21.10 -27.70 26.21
CA TYR A 488 19.83 -28.41 26.40
C TYR A 488 18.66 -27.51 26.00
N LEU A 489 18.11 -27.73 24.80
CA LEU A 489 17.04 -26.89 24.25
C LEU A 489 15.94 -27.72 23.59
N LEU A 490 14.68 -27.38 23.88
CA LEU A 490 13.48 -27.92 23.25
C LEU A 490 13.17 -27.09 21.99
N GLU A 491 13.61 -27.57 20.82
CA GLU A 491 13.50 -26.86 19.56
C GLU A 491 12.04 -26.77 19.06
N TYR A 492 11.47 -25.56 18.97
CA TYR A 492 10.06 -25.38 18.60
C TYR A 492 9.81 -25.36 17.08
N LYS A 493 10.84 -25.19 16.23
CA LYS A 493 10.80 -25.41 14.77
C LYS A 493 12.11 -24.96 14.11
N ILE A 494 12.78 -25.88 13.42
CA ILE A 494 13.84 -25.56 12.46
C ILE A 494 13.18 -25.34 11.09
N LYS A 495 13.27 -24.13 10.54
CA LYS A 495 13.21 -23.92 9.08
C LYS A 495 14.64 -23.66 8.62
N ASP A 496 15.43 -24.73 8.58
CA ASP A 496 16.76 -24.70 7.99
C ASP A 496 16.59 -24.59 6.49
N ASN A 497 17.34 -23.65 5.91
CA ASN A 497 17.46 -23.39 4.48
C ASN A 497 16.25 -22.74 3.82
N TYR A 498 16.05 -21.46 4.10
CA TYR A 498 15.36 -20.58 3.15
C TYR A 498 16.40 -19.80 2.36
N ASP A 499 16.84 -20.39 1.25
CA ASP A 499 17.69 -19.77 0.22
C ASP A 499 16.88 -18.68 -0.51
N ASP A 500 16.89 -17.46 0.05
CA ASP A 500 16.17 -16.35 -0.56
C ASP A 500 17.03 -15.78 -1.69
N LYS A 501 16.75 -16.19 -2.93
CA LYS A 501 17.30 -15.60 -4.18
C LYS A 501 17.25 -14.06 -4.22
N LYS A 502 16.51 -13.40 -3.32
CA LYS A 502 16.46 -11.92 -3.22
C LYS A 502 17.59 -11.29 -2.41
N LEU A 503 18.24 -12.02 -1.48
CA LEU A 503 19.50 -11.57 -0.85
C LEU A 503 20.65 -11.56 -1.85
N HIS A 504 20.59 -12.45 -2.85
CA HIS A 504 21.57 -12.53 -3.95
C HIS A 504 21.61 -11.28 -4.84
N SER A 505 20.62 -10.38 -4.75
CA SER A 505 20.68 -9.10 -5.48
C SER A 505 21.69 -8.11 -4.88
N ILE A 506 22.13 -8.26 -3.62
CA ILE A 506 23.15 -7.41 -2.99
C ILE A 506 24.02 -8.20 -1.99
N GLY A 507 24.81 -9.17 -2.49
CA GLY A 507 25.95 -9.76 -1.76
C GLY A 507 25.62 -10.87 -0.77
N SER A 508 26.35 -11.97 -0.91
CA SER A 508 26.15 -13.29 -0.32
C SER A 508 26.64 -13.42 1.13
N ALA A 509 25.81 -13.03 2.09
CA ALA A 509 25.93 -13.49 3.48
C ALA A 509 24.61 -14.15 3.89
N LYS A 510 24.68 -15.41 4.32
CA LYS A 510 23.50 -16.17 4.77
C LYS A 510 23.37 -16.01 6.29
N LEU A 511 22.20 -15.54 6.74
CA LEU A 511 21.87 -15.43 8.16
C LEU A 511 20.98 -16.63 8.54
N LYS A 512 21.53 -17.58 9.29
CA LYS A 512 20.76 -18.65 9.92
C LYS A 512 20.08 -18.07 11.15
N LEU A 513 18.78 -18.32 11.34
CA LEU A 513 18.00 -17.80 12.48
C LEU A 513 17.29 -18.96 13.18
N LEU A 514 17.49 -19.09 14.49
CA LEU A 514 16.85 -20.11 15.32
C LEU A 514 15.94 -19.44 16.37
N PHE A 515 14.69 -19.89 16.43
CA PHE A 515 13.66 -19.33 17.31
C PHE A 515 13.42 -20.26 18.50
N VAL A 516 13.58 -19.72 19.70
CA VAL A 516 13.33 -20.45 20.95
C VAL A 516 12.20 -19.76 21.70
N LYS A 517 11.16 -20.49 22.09
CA LYS A 517 10.13 -19.95 22.98
C LYS A 517 10.63 -20.06 24.42
N LYS A 518 10.62 -18.95 25.18
CA LYS A 518 11.12 -18.94 26.57
C LYS A 518 10.41 -19.94 27.49
N ASP A 519 9.16 -20.23 27.22
CA ASP A 519 8.33 -21.16 28.02
C ASP A 519 8.71 -22.65 27.84
N LEU A 520 9.67 -22.96 26.95
CA LEU A 520 10.12 -24.32 26.62
C LEU A 520 11.60 -24.57 26.96
N VAL A 521 12.28 -23.66 27.65
CA VAL A 521 13.68 -23.87 28.08
C VAL A 521 13.69 -24.67 29.39
N VAL A 522 14.13 -25.93 29.33
CA VAL A 522 14.33 -26.77 30.51
C VAL A 522 15.79 -26.66 30.94
N ASP A 523 16.04 -26.09 32.11
CA ASP A 523 17.38 -26.01 32.71
C ASP A 523 17.68 -27.34 33.43
N PHE A 524 18.34 -28.27 32.72
CA PHE A 524 18.64 -29.60 33.24
C PHE A 524 19.64 -29.59 34.42
N LYS A 525 20.31 -28.48 34.73
CA LYS A 525 21.25 -28.39 35.87
C LYS A 525 20.59 -28.49 37.25
N LYS A 526 19.26 -28.47 37.34
CA LYS A 526 18.51 -28.58 38.60
C LYS A 526 17.75 -29.89 38.80
N VAL A 527 17.83 -30.83 37.86
CA VAL A 527 17.10 -32.10 37.99
C VAL A 527 18.00 -33.10 38.72
N GLY A 528 17.87 -33.15 40.05
CA GLY A 528 18.29 -34.32 40.83
C GLY A 528 17.38 -35.50 40.49
N GLU A 529 17.86 -36.73 40.70
CA GLU A 529 17.27 -37.99 40.23
C GLU A 529 15.81 -38.31 40.64
N ASN A 530 15.09 -37.42 41.34
CA ASN A 530 13.72 -37.70 41.81
C ASN A 530 12.78 -36.48 41.92
N GLU A 531 12.84 -35.51 41.00
CA GLU A 531 11.81 -34.45 40.97
C GLU A 531 11.06 -34.40 39.64
N GLU A 532 9.72 -34.46 39.74
CA GLU A 532 8.80 -34.22 38.63
C GLU A 532 9.11 -32.87 37.97
N LEU A 533 9.34 -32.89 36.66
CA LEU A 533 9.42 -31.69 35.85
C LEU A 533 8.05 -31.01 35.84
N ASN A 534 7.88 -29.98 36.66
CA ASN A 534 6.80 -29.01 36.52
C ASN A 534 7.02 -28.16 35.26
N LEU A 535 6.74 -28.74 34.10
CA LEU A 535 6.53 -27.99 32.88
C LEU A 535 5.31 -27.09 33.10
N LYS A 536 5.49 -25.77 33.02
CA LYS A 536 4.36 -24.82 32.84
C LYS A 536 3.80 -24.97 31.42
N VAL A 537 3.41 -26.19 31.06
CA VAL A 537 2.60 -26.48 29.88
C VAL A 537 1.20 -26.71 30.43
N ALA A 538 0.21 -26.03 29.86
CA ALA A 538 -1.17 -26.10 30.32
C ALA A 538 -1.85 -27.48 30.12
N HIS A 539 -1.09 -28.58 30.03
CA HIS A 539 -1.58 -29.94 29.76
C HIS A 539 -0.70 -30.98 30.49
N LYS A 540 -1.34 -32.02 31.05
CA LYS A 540 -0.70 -33.08 31.88
C LYS A 540 0.20 -33.99 31.04
N VAL A 541 1.46 -34.16 31.44
CA VAL A 541 2.38 -35.15 30.84
C VAL A 541 2.12 -36.53 31.46
N ARG A 542 2.03 -37.59 30.62
CA ARG A 542 1.96 -38.99 31.07
C ARG A 542 3.09 -39.81 30.45
N GLY A 543 4.06 -40.20 31.28
CA GLY A 543 5.10 -41.18 30.97
C GLY A 543 6.32 -40.63 30.22
N MET A 544 7.51 -40.98 30.71
CA MET A 544 8.80 -40.81 30.03
C MET A 544 9.45 -42.18 29.87
N LYS A 545 9.91 -42.50 28.66
CA LYS A 545 10.79 -43.66 28.42
C LYS A 545 12.09 -43.18 27.76
N PRO A 546 13.24 -43.31 28.43
CA PRO A 546 14.52 -43.02 27.81
C PRO A 546 14.94 -44.15 26.85
N THR A 547 15.44 -43.78 25.68
CA THR A 547 16.18 -44.66 24.76
C THR A 547 17.41 -43.91 24.29
N ASN A 548 18.49 -44.63 23.95
CA ASN A 548 19.87 -44.12 23.87
C ASN A 548 20.14 -42.84 23.07
N ASP A 549 19.21 -42.32 22.26
CA ASP A 549 19.36 -41.02 21.56
C ASP A 549 18.10 -40.14 21.55
N LYS A 550 16.99 -40.55 22.22
CA LYS A 550 15.72 -39.81 22.21
C LYS A 550 14.92 -39.97 23.50
N ILE A 551 14.30 -38.88 23.94
CA ILE A 551 13.22 -38.92 24.94
C ILE A 551 11.89 -38.77 24.20
N THR A 552 11.02 -39.78 24.32
CA THR A 552 9.68 -39.73 23.72
C THR A 552 8.70 -39.22 24.78
N VAL A 553 8.02 -38.11 24.51
CA VAL A 553 7.00 -37.55 25.41
C VAL A 553 5.66 -37.54 24.69
N THR A 554 4.61 -38.00 25.39
CA THR A 554 3.24 -38.01 24.86
C THR A 554 2.46 -36.86 25.49
N ILE A 555 1.95 -35.94 24.67
CA ILE A 555 1.14 -34.80 25.09
C ILE A 555 -0.17 -34.86 24.29
N ASP A 556 -1.31 -34.97 24.99
CA ASP A 556 -2.67 -35.00 24.43
C ASP A 556 -2.78 -35.81 23.12
N GLU A 557 -2.44 -37.09 23.18
CA GLU A 557 -2.53 -38.08 22.09
C GLU A 557 -1.57 -37.85 20.89
N THR A 558 -0.73 -36.82 20.94
CA THR A 558 0.38 -36.62 19.99
C THR A 558 1.73 -37.03 20.58
N THR A 559 2.46 -37.87 19.84
CA THR A 559 3.81 -38.32 20.22
C THR A 559 4.85 -37.35 19.69
N VAL A 560 5.68 -36.78 20.57
CA VAL A 560 6.79 -35.88 20.18
C VAL A 560 8.12 -36.53 20.54
N ASN A 561 9.03 -36.59 19.56
CA ASN A 561 10.39 -37.10 19.75
C ASN A 561 11.33 -35.92 20.09
N LEU A 562 11.98 -35.97 21.24
CA LEU A 562 13.05 -35.04 21.62
C LEU A 562 14.39 -35.65 21.20
N VAL A 563 15.15 -34.95 20.37
CA VAL A 563 16.53 -35.31 19.98
C VAL A 563 17.47 -34.47 20.83
N LEU A 564 18.36 -35.12 21.58
CA LEU A 564 19.39 -34.42 22.36
C LEU A 564 20.59 -34.10 21.45
N GLY A 565 21.05 -32.86 21.50
CA GLY A 565 22.17 -32.37 20.68
C GLY A 565 23.53 -32.91 21.15
N LEU A 566 24.35 -33.27 20.17
CA LEU A 566 25.71 -33.82 20.19
C LEU A 566 26.61 -33.38 21.36
N ASN A 567 26.80 -34.29 22.32
CA ASN A 567 28.09 -34.71 22.90
C ASN A 567 27.81 -35.77 23.98
N VAL A 568 27.85 -37.06 23.62
CA VAL A 568 27.90 -38.15 24.59
C VAL A 568 29.26 -38.82 24.45
N PHE A 569 30.11 -38.64 25.44
CA PHE A 569 31.37 -39.36 25.56
C PHE A 569 31.10 -40.84 25.82
N GLU A 570 31.75 -41.72 25.05
CA GLU A 570 31.86 -43.15 25.30
C GLU A 570 32.76 -43.40 26.54
N ASN A 571 32.20 -43.84 27.66
CA ASN A 571 32.51 -45.14 28.27
C ASN A 571 31.99 -45.27 29.70
N VAL A 572 31.56 -46.50 29.97
CA VAL A 572 31.12 -47.05 31.24
C VAL A 572 32.35 -47.59 31.98
N SER A 573 32.72 -46.99 33.11
CA SER A 573 33.38 -47.70 34.22
C SER A 573 33.59 -46.78 35.43
N ASP A 574 33.03 -47.24 36.55
CA ASP A 574 33.45 -47.04 37.95
C ASP A 574 32.94 -45.86 38.79
N MET A 575 32.60 -46.24 40.03
CA MET A 575 32.23 -45.49 41.25
C MET A 575 30.75 -45.10 41.36
N VAL A 576 29.84 -45.84 42.01
CA VAL A 576 29.81 -46.63 43.27
C VAL A 576 29.97 -45.79 44.57
N PHE A 577 28.89 -45.82 45.38
CA PHE A 577 28.66 -45.39 46.78
C PHE A 577 28.75 -43.87 47.06
N ASN A 578 27.79 -43.21 47.73
CA ASN A 578 26.74 -43.62 48.69
C ASN A 578 25.48 -42.78 48.48
#